data_AF-A0A969L8V2-F1
#
_entry.id   AF-A0A969L8V2-F1
#
_cell.length_a   1.000
_cell.length_b   1.000
_cell.length_c   1.000
_cell.angle_alpha   90.00
_cell.angle_beta   90.00
_cell.angle_gamma   90.00
#
_symmetry.space_group_name_H-M   'P 1'
#
loop_
_entity.id
_entity.type
_entity.pdbx_description
1 polymer ?
#
loop_
_entity_poly.entity_id
_entity_poly.type
_entity_poly.pdbx_seq_one_letter_code
_entity_poly.pdbx_strand_id
1 'polypeptide(L)' 'MMTIDQIIEYMEQTIAQDYLAGNKVNLRQTQTAAGILMAAADSVSDMESARRFRLVAAQAANQLEAVERAEQR' A
#
# COMPACT_ATOMS: atom_id res chain seq x y z
N MET A 1 -11.24 -12.35 -14.75
CA MET A 1 -11.32 -12.25 -13.28
C MET A 1 -9.99 -11.71 -12.80
N MET A 2 -10.00 -10.67 -11.97
CA MET A 2 -8.77 -10.05 -11.46
C MET A 2 -8.18 -10.91 -10.33
N THR A 3 -6.86 -11.04 -10.25
CA THR A 3 -6.16 -11.83 -9.22
C THR A 3 -5.58 -10.95 -8.12
N ILE A 4 -5.28 -11.54 -6.96
CA ILE A 4 -4.59 -10.85 -5.86
C ILE A 4 -3.22 -10.32 -6.31
N ASP A 5 -2.49 -11.08 -7.14
CA ASP A 5 -1.21 -10.65 -7.71
C ASP A 5 -1.35 -9.35 -8.51
N GLN A 6 -2.37 -9.27 -9.37
CA GLN A 6 -2.63 -8.08 -10.18
C GLN A 6 -3.00 -6.86 -9.32
N ILE A 7 -3.73 -7.08 -8.22
CA ILE A 7 -4.07 -6.01 -7.27
C ILE A 7 -2.79 -5.49 -6.60
N ILE A 8 -1.94 -6.38 -6.09
CA ILE A 8 -0.71 -6.02 -5.41
C ILE A 8 0.22 -5.26 -6.36
N GLU A 9 0.44 -5.78 -7.56
CA GLU A 9 1.29 -5.13 -8.57
C GLU A 9 0.78 -3.73 -8.90
N TYR A 10 -0.53 -3.56 -9.08
CA TYR A 10 -1.13 -2.24 -9.29
C TYR A 10 -0.90 -1.29 -8.11
N MET A 11 -1.05 -1.77 -6.87
CA MET A 11 -0.82 -0.94 -5.69
C MET A 11 0.66 -0.54 -5.55
N GLU A 12 1.60 -1.44 -5.83
CA GLU A 12 3.04 -1.14 -5.83
C GLU A 12 3.39 -0.07 -6.87
N GLN A 13 2.84 -0.17 -8.09
CA GLN A 13 3.00 0.84 -9.13
C GLN A 13 2.40 2.19 -8.71
N THR A 14 1.22 2.16 -8.08
CA THR A 14 0.53 3.37 -7.58
C THR A 14 1.38 4.07 -6.51
N ILE A 15 1.92 3.31 -5.53
CA ILE A 15 2.83 3.86 -4.50
C ILE A 15 4.04 4.54 -5.14
N ALA A 16 4.67 3.91 -6.13
CA ALA A 16 5.82 4.48 -6.80
C ALA A 16 5.48 5.80 -7.51
N GLN A 17 4.35 5.85 -8.22
CA GLN A 17 3.89 7.05 -8.91
C GLN A 17 3.55 8.18 -7.93
N ASP A 18 2.79 7.88 -6.88
CA ASP A 18 2.39 8.87 -5.88
C ASP A 18 3.58 9.39 -5.07
N TYR A 19 4.58 8.54 -4.79
CA TYR A 19 5.82 8.96 -4.14
C TYR A 19 6.57 9.99 -5.00
N LEU A 20 6.76 9.70 -6.29
CA LEU A 20 7.41 10.62 -7.23
C LEU A 20 6.63 11.94 -7.39
N ALA A 21 5.30 11.88 -7.30
CA ALA A 21 4.44 13.05 -7.36
C ALA A 21 4.33 13.80 -6.02
N GLY A 22 4.91 13.28 -4.91
CA GLY A 22 4.72 13.83 -3.57
C GLY A 22 3.28 13.76 -3.06
N ASN A 23 2.46 12.85 -3.60
CA ASN A 23 1.04 12.78 -3.32
C ASN A 23 0.74 12.01 -2.02
N LYS A 24 0.87 12.73 -0.90
CA LYS A 24 0.62 12.19 0.46
C LYS A 24 -0.77 11.60 0.66
N VAL A 25 -1.79 12.19 0.02
CA VAL A 25 -3.18 11.74 0.17
C VAL A 25 -3.35 10.34 -0.41
N ASN A 26 -2.87 10.13 -1.63
CA ASN A 26 -2.97 8.83 -2.27
C ASN A 26 -2.08 7.77 -1.61
N LEU A 27 -0.89 8.13 -1.12
CA LEU A 27 -0.06 7.22 -0.33
C LEU A 27 -0.81 6.74 0.93
N ARG A 28 -1.46 7.65 1.66
CA ARG A 28 -2.28 7.31 2.83
C ARG A 28 -3.49 6.44 2.45
N GLN A 29 -4.18 6.76 1.36
CA GLN A 29 -5.29 5.95 0.86
C GLN A 29 -4.85 4.54 0.48
N THR A 30 -3.70 4.40 -0.18
CA THR A 30 -3.15 3.09 -0.56
C THR A 30 -2.78 2.26 0.67
N GLN A 31 -2.17 2.89 1.69
CA GLN A 31 -1.92 2.24 2.98
C GLN A 31 -3.23 1.72 3.61
N THR A 32 -4.28 2.55 3.65
CA THR A 32 -5.58 2.16 4.21
C THR A 32 -6.22 1.02 3.41
N ALA A 33 -6.23 1.11 2.09
CA ALA A 33 -6.79 0.07 1.22
C ALA A 33 -6.06 -1.27 1.41
N ALA A 34 -4.73 -1.25 1.46
CA ALA A 34 -3.93 -2.45 1.71
C ALA A 34 -4.23 -3.05 3.09
N GLY A 35 -4.42 -2.22 4.11
CA GLY A 35 -4.84 -2.67 5.45
C GLY A 35 -6.21 -3.36 5.46
N ILE A 36 -7.17 -2.84 4.69
CA ILE A 36 -8.51 -3.45 4.56
C ILE A 36 -8.41 -4.80 3.86
N LEU A 37 -7.64 -4.89 2.77
CA LEU A 37 -7.44 -6.15 2.02
C LEU A 37 -6.68 -7.19 2.85
N MET A 38 -5.71 -6.77 3.67
CA MET A 38 -5.05 -7.63 4.65
C MET A 38 -6.07 -8.24 5.62
N ALA A 39 -6.94 -7.42 6.22
CA ALA A 39 -7.97 -7.90 7.14
C ALA A 39 -8.98 -8.84 6.45
N ALA A 40 -9.33 -8.57 5.19
CA ALA A 40 -10.19 -9.44 4.39
C ALA A 40 -9.54 -10.81 4.13
N ALA A 41 -8.27 -10.85 3.74
CA ALA A 41 -7.52 -12.09 3.54
C ALA A 41 -7.39 -12.90 4.85
N ASP A 42 -7.09 -12.22 5.96
CA ASP A 42 -7.00 -12.83 7.29
C ASP A 42 -8.33 -13.48 7.71
N SER A 43 -9.47 -12.82 7.43
CA SER A 43 -10.81 -13.33 7.77
C SER A 43 -11.17 -14.67 7.11
N VAL A 44 -10.52 -15.01 6.00
CA VAL A 44 -10.70 -16.29 5.29
C VAL A 44 -9.49 -17.23 5.46
N SER A 45 -8.62 -16.93 6.43
CA SER A 45 -7.38 -17.68 6.72
C SER A 45 -6.36 -17.74 5.57
N ASP A 46 -6.42 -16.80 4.62
CA ASP A 46 -5.40 -16.63 3.59
C ASP A 46 -4.23 -15.80 4.14
N MET A 47 -3.36 -16.49 4.89
CA MET A 47 -2.22 -15.89 5.56
C MET A 47 -1.15 -15.36 4.59
N GLU A 48 -1.06 -15.96 3.40
CA GLU A 48 -0.12 -15.52 2.37
C GLU A 48 -0.54 -14.16 1.82
N SER A 49 -1.80 -14.03 1.39
CA SER A 49 -2.32 -12.77 0.87
C SER A 49 -2.33 -11.68 1.95
N ALA A 50 -2.72 -12.02 3.19
CA ALA A 50 -2.68 -11.09 4.31
C ALA A 50 -1.25 -10.55 4.55
N ARG A 51 -0.25 -11.43 4.57
CA ARG A 51 1.16 -11.03 4.68
C ARG A 51 1.58 -10.10 3.56
N ARG A 52 1.16 -10.38 2.32
CA ARG A 52 1.54 -9.56 1.15
C ARG A 52 0.90 -8.18 1.20
N PHE A 53 -0.40 -8.08 1.51
CA PHE A 53 -1.06 -6.78 1.69
C PHE A 53 -0.46 -5.97 2.85
N ARG A 54 -0.03 -6.63 3.93
CA ARG A 54 0.71 -5.96 5.01
C ARG A 54 2.00 -5.30 4.51
N LEU A 55 2.75 -5.96 3.62
CA LEU A 55 3.98 -5.39 3.05
C LEU A 55 3.67 -4.17 2.18
N VAL A 56 2.62 -4.21 1.37
CA VAL A 56 2.15 -3.07 0.57
C VAL A 56 1.76 -1.89 1.47
N ALA A 57 1.01 -2.15 2.55
CA ALA A 57 0.62 -1.12 3.51
C ALA A 57 1.85 -0.47 4.17
N ALA A 58 2.83 -1.27 4.59
CA ALA A 58 4.08 -0.78 5.18
C ALA A 58 4.89 0.04 4.17
N GLN A 59 4.96 -0.39 2.91
CA GLN A 59 5.66 0.34 1.85
C GLN A 59 5.02 1.73 1.62
N ALA A 60 3.69 1.81 1.53
CA ALA A 60 2.97 3.07 1.38
C ALA A 60 3.24 4.01 2.57
N ALA A 61 3.23 3.49 3.80
CA ALA A 61 3.52 4.25 5.01
C ALA A 61 4.95 4.83 5.02
N ASN A 62 5.94 4.01 4.65
CA ASN A 62 7.33 4.43 4.57
C ASN A 62 7.53 5.57 3.55
N GLN A 63 6.89 5.47 2.39
CA GLN A 63 6.99 6.51 1.37
C GLN A 63 6.26 7.80 1.77
N LEU A 64 5.11 7.68 2.43
CA LEU A 64 4.41 8.84 2.98
C LEU A 64 5.30 9.60 3.97
N GLU A 65 5.93 8.86 4.90
CA GLU A 65 6.85 9.45 5.87
C GLU A 65 8.06 10.12 5.18
N ALA A 66 8.60 9.50 4.13
CA ALA A 66 9.71 10.06 3.37
C ALA A 66 9.34 11.40 2.70
N VAL A 67 8.14 11.50 2.13
CA VAL A 67 7.61 12.77 1.57
C VAL A 67 7.42 13.81 2.67
N GLU A 68 6.80 13.44 3.79
CA GLU A 68 6.58 14.35 4.92
C GLU A 68 7.89 14.89 5.52
N ARG A 69 8.94 14.06 5.60
CA ARG A 69 10.28 14.49 6.05
C ARG A 69 10.98 15.40 5.04
N ALA A 70 10.74 15.23 3.75
CA ALA A 70 11.35 16.05 2.71
C ALA A 70 10.82 17.50 2.71
N GLU A 71 9.56 17.71 3.09
CA GLU A 71 8.95 19.03 3.18
C GLU A 71 9.43 19.86 4.39
N GLN A 72 10.01 19.22 5.40
CA GLN A 72 10.50 19.87 6.64
C GLN A 72 11.94 20.41 6.52
N ARG A 73 12.59 20.21 5.37
CA ARG A 73 13.97 20.63 5.08
C ARG A 73 13.99 21.88 4.22
#